data_AF-A0A9P7CUE9-F1
#
_entry.id   AF-A0A9P7CUE9-F1
#
_cell.length_a   1.000
_cell.length_b   1.000
_cell.length_c   1.000
_cell.angle_alpha   90.00
_cell.angle_beta   90.00
_cell.angle_gamma   90.00
#
_symmetry.space_group_name_H-M   'P 1'
#
loop_
_entity.id
_entity.type
_entity.pdbx_description
1 polymer ?
#
loop_
_entity_poly.entity_id
_entity_poly.type
_entity_poly.pdbx_seq_one_letter_code
_entity_poly.pdbx_strand_id
1 'polypeptide(L)'
;MLNRRLFSSSTKAAADYYKITLKRSVIGLPEETRAATKTLGLFRLHQTTYKPVNAGTAGLILKLKELVKVELIDHIPTKEELSANKPARGYTVIGRKI
;
A
#
# COMPACT_ATOMS: atom_id res chain seq x y z
N MET A 1 -5.05 40.91 -30.00
CA MET A 1 -4.66 40.67 -28.60
C MET A 1 -4.74 39.17 -28.34
N LEU A 2 -3.60 38.49 -28.16
CA LEU A 2 -3.54 37.05 -27.95
C LEU A 2 -4.00 36.70 -26.52
N ASN A 3 -5.11 35.98 -26.39
CA ASN A 3 -5.53 35.42 -25.12
C ASN A 3 -4.64 34.23 -24.75
N ARG A 4 -3.71 34.52 -23.83
CA ARG A 4 -2.84 33.58 -23.11
C ARG A 4 -3.69 32.44 -22.51
N ARG A 5 -3.40 31.19 -22.93
CA ARG A 5 -3.94 29.97 -22.32
C ARG A 5 -3.60 29.95 -20.82
N LEU A 6 -4.60 30.19 -19.98
CA LEU A 6 -4.54 30.08 -18.52
C LEU A 6 -5.39 28.89 -18.06
N PHE A 7 -4.96 27.66 -18.34
CA PHE A 7 -5.46 26.48 -17.63
C PHE A 7 -4.32 25.47 -17.44
N SER A 8 -3.38 25.84 -16.58
CA SER A 8 -2.62 24.87 -15.79
C SER A 8 -3.26 24.87 -14.41
N SER A 9 -4.07 23.86 -14.13
CA SER A 9 -4.47 23.51 -12.78
C SER A 9 -4.51 21.99 -12.73
N SER A 10 -3.32 21.40 -12.62
CA SER A 10 -3.14 20.02 -12.20
C SER A 10 -3.97 19.79 -10.94
N THR A 11 -5.08 19.07 -11.06
CA THR A 11 -5.74 18.41 -9.95
C THR A 11 -4.81 17.30 -9.47
N LYS A 12 -3.75 17.69 -8.76
CA LYS A 12 -2.84 16.75 -8.09
C LYS A 12 -3.67 16.03 -7.05
N ALA A 13 -4.03 14.76 -7.31
CA ALA A 13 -4.45 13.88 -6.23
C ALA A 13 -3.31 13.87 -5.22
N ALA A 14 -3.57 14.37 -4.01
CA ALA A 14 -2.55 14.79 -3.05
C ALA A 14 -1.67 13.63 -2.52
N ALA A 15 -2.05 12.39 -2.79
CA ALA A 15 -1.38 11.21 -2.29
C ALA A 15 -0.21 10.78 -3.19
N ASP A 16 0.95 10.57 -2.57
CA ASP A 16 2.17 10.16 -3.27
C ASP A 16 2.29 8.63 -3.37
N TYR A 17 1.57 7.85 -2.54
CA TYR A 17 1.69 6.39 -2.48
C TYR A 17 0.35 5.64 -2.46
N TYR A 18 0.35 4.44 -3.07
CA TYR A 18 -0.63 3.39 -2.89
C TYR A 18 -0.22 2.50 -1.71
N LYS A 19 -1.10 2.39 -0.72
CA LYS A 19 -1.07 1.32 0.29
C LYS A 19 -1.90 0.15 -0.21
N ILE A 20 -1.22 -0.92 -0.60
CA ILE A 20 -1.84 -2.08 -1.23
C ILE A 20 -1.81 -3.23 -0.23
N THR A 21 -2.97 -3.74 0.17
CA THR A 21 -3.11 -4.88 1.08
C THR A 21 -3.75 -6.06 0.36
N LEU A 22 -3.12 -7.24 0.39
CA LEU A 22 -3.72 -8.46 -0.14
C LEU A 22 -4.84 -8.96 0.79
N LYS A 23 -6.08 -9.01 0.31
CA LYS A 23 -7.25 -9.47 1.09
C LYS A 23 -7.68 -10.89 0.77
N ARG A 24 -7.45 -11.35 -0.46
CA ARG A 24 -7.82 -12.69 -0.93
C ARG A 24 -6.59 -13.47 -1.38
N SER A 25 -6.63 -14.79 -1.24
CA SER A 25 -5.53 -15.67 -1.62
C SER A 25 -5.39 -15.79 -3.13
N VAL A 26 -4.18 -16.01 -3.61
CA VAL A 26 -3.85 -16.26 -5.03
C VAL A 26 -3.80 -17.74 -5.40
N ILE A 27 -4.12 -18.63 -4.45
CA ILE A 27 -4.15 -20.08 -4.68
C ILE A 27 -5.25 -20.40 -5.71
N GLY A 28 -4.92 -21.26 -6.68
CA GLY A 28 -5.85 -21.65 -7.75
C GLY A 28 -6.07 -20.61 -8.84
N LEU A 29 -5.43 -19.43 -8.76
CA LEU A 29 -5.52 -18.42 -9.82
C LEU A 29 -4.50 -18.67 -10.94
N PRO A 30 -4.73 -18.10 -12.16
CA PRO A 30 -3.79 -18.16 -13.26
C PRO A 30 -2.38 -17.68 -12.88
N GLU A 31 -1.36 -18.21 -13.56
CA GLU A 31 0.03 -17.86 -13.31
C GLU A 31 0.30 -16.36 -13.45
N GLU A 32 -0.30 -15.71 -14.43
CA GLU A 32 -0.12 -14.28 -14.63
C GLU A 32 -0.60 -13.43 -13.44
N THR A 33 -1.73 -13.80 -12.82
CA THR A 33 -2.26 -13.11 -11.64
C THR A 33 -1.33 -13.33 -10.44
N ARG A 34 -0.79 -14.55 -10.30
CA ARG A 34 0.24 -14.86 -9.29
C ARG A 34 1.52 -14.07 -9.53
N ALA A 35 1.96 -13.95 -10.77
CA ALA A 35 3.14 -13.17 -11.16
C ALA A 35 2.94 -11.68 -10.85
N ALA A 36 1.80 -11.09 -11.24
CA ALA A 36 1.49 -9.69 -10.93
C ALA A 36 1.48 -9.40 -9.42
N THR A 37 0.97 -10.34 -8.61
CA THR A 37 0.97 -10.21 -7.15
C THR A 37 2.38 -10.24 -6.58
N LYS A 38 3.26 -11.12 -7.10
CA LYS A 38 4.69 -11.17 -6.76
C LYS A 38 5.42 -9.90 -7.19
N THR A 39 5.12 -9.33 -8.36
CA THR A 39 5.68 -8.05 -8.83
C THR A 39 5.36 -6.90 -7.89
N LEU A 40 4.15 -6.87 -7.33
CA LEU A 40 3.78 -5.90 -6.28
C LEU A 40 4.44 -6.18 -4.92
N GLY A 41 5.12 -7.32 -4.75
CA GLY A 41 5.79 -7.72 -3.51
C GLY A 41 4.84 -8.29 -2.46
N LEU A 42 3.69 -8.83 -2.88
CA LEU A 42 2.71 -9.45 -2.00
C LEU A 42 2.90 -10.97 -2.05
N PHE A 43 3.31 -11.57 -0.94
CA PHE A 43 3.57 -13.00 -0.83
C PHE A 43 2.62 -13.72 0.10
N ARG A 44 2.10 -13.00 1.12
CA ARG A 44 1.22 -13.54 2.16
C ARG A 44 -0.10 -12.78 2.24
N LEU A 45 -1.13 -13.47 2.73
CA LEU A 45 -2.42 -12.86 3.01
C LEU A 45 -2.26 -11.71 4.02
N HIS A 46 -2.99 -10.62 3.84
CA HIS A 46 -2.98 -9.41 4.68
C HIS A 46 -1.64 -8.67 4.74
N GLN A 47 -0.65 -9.07 3.94
CA GLN A 47 0.56 -8.30 3.74
C GLN A 47 0.19 -6.97 3.06
N THR A 48 0.84 -5.89 3.51
CA THR A 48 0.69 -4.55 2.95
C THR A 48 2.02 -4.10 2.36
N THR A 49 1.97 -3.58 1.14
CA THR A 49 3.12 -2.99 0.45
C THR A 49 2.77 -1.58 0.02
N TYR A 50 3.75 -0.68 0.08
CA TYR A 50 3.63 0.70 -0.35
C TYR A 50 4.34 0.89 -1.69
N LYS A 51 3.66 1.50 -2.65
CA LYS A 51 4.20 1.78 -3.99
C LYS A 51 3.89 3.22 -4.39
N PRO A 52 4.80 3.93 -5.07
CA PRO A 52 4.53 5.29 -5.52
C PRO A 52 3.37 5.30 -6.53
N VAL A 53 2.60 6.38 -6.55
CA VAL A 53 1.50 6.56 -7.49
C VAL A 53 2.07 6.75 -8.90
N ASN A 54 1.95 5.71 -9.72
CA ASN A 54 2.31 5.73 -11.15
C ASN A 54 1.39 4.83 -11.98
N ALA A 55 1.39 5.03 -13.29
CA ALA A 55 0.50 4.33 -14.21
C ALA A 55 0.75 2.81 -14.25
N GLY A 56 2.01 2.36 -14.18
CA GLY A 56 2.34 0.93 -14.19
C GLY A 56 1.82 0.19 -12.96
N THR A 57 1.96 0.79 -11.78
CA THR A 57 1.43 0.26 -10.52
C THR A 57 -0.10 0.24 -10.56
N ALA A 58 -0.73 1.30 -11.08
CA ALA A 58 -2.18 1.34 -11.26
C ALA A 58 -2.67 0.22 -12.19
N GLY A 59 -1.96 -0.06 -13.29
CA GLY A 59 -2.29 -1.19 -14.18
C GLY A 59 -2.23 -2.54 -13.49
N LEU A 60 -1.19 -2.78 -12.67
CA LEU A 60 -1.08 -4.00 -11.86
C LEU A 60 -2.21 -4.11 -10.83
N ILE A 61 -2.54 -3.00 -10.16
CA ILE A 61 -3.67 -2.95 -9.22
C ILE A 61 -4.97 -3.30 -9.93
N LEU A 62 -5.22 -2.73 -11.12
CA LEU A 62 -6.44 -2.99 -11.88
C LEU A 62 -6.57 -4.47 -12.29
N LYS A 63 -5.46 -5.13 -12.62
CA LYS A 63 -5.43 -6.58 -12.88
C LYS A 63 -5.80 -7.40 -11.63
N LEU A 64 -5.53 -6.88 -10.42
CA LEU A 64 -5.70 -7.56 -9.14
C LEU A 64 -6.85 -7.00 -8.29
N LYS A 65 -7.73 -6.15 -8.85
CA LYS A 65 -8.74 -5.35 -8.12
C LYS A 65 -9.67 -6.15 -7.21
N GLU A 66 -9.87 -7.43 -7.51
CA GLU A 66 -10.72 -8.35 -6.73
C GLU A 66 -10.01 -8.92 -5.50
N LEU A 67 -8.68 -8.91 -5.50
CA LEU A 67 -7.84 -9.53 -4.47
C LEU A 67 -7.27 -8.52 -3.47
N VAL A 68 -7.09 -7.28 -3.89
CA VAL A 68 -6.39 -6.24 -3.11
C VAL A 68 -7.34 -5.17 -2.60
N LYS A 69 -7.05 -4.64 -1.41
CA LYS A 69 -7.57 -3.36 -0.93
C LYS A 69 -6.51 -2.30 -1.18
N VAL A 70 -6.88 -1.18 -1.79
CA VAL A 70 -5.98 -0.05 -2.04
C VAL A 70 -6.47 1.18 -1.31
N GLU A 71 -5.56 1.83 -0.60
CA GLU A 71 -5.77 3.12 0.05
C GLU A 71 -4.71 4.09 -0.48
N LEU A 72 -5.08 5.35 -0.68
CA LEU A 72 -4.14 6.41 -1.03
C LEU A 72 -3.59 7.02 0.25
N ILE A 73 -2.27 7.20 0.31
CA ILE A 73 -1.57 7.80 1.46
C ILE A 73 -0.52 8.80 0.99
N ASP A 74 -0.23 9.78 1.84
CA ASP A 74 0.73 10.84 1.54
C ASP A 74 2.18 10.38 1.77
N HIS A 75 2.44 9.57 2.80
CA HIS A 75 3.77 9.07 3.13
C HIS A 75 3.77 7.61 3.56
N ILE A 76 4.92 6.94 3.40
CA ILE A 76 5.14 5.58 3.91
C ILE A 76 5.32 5.66 5.44
N PRO A 77 4.61 4.83 6.23
CA PRO A 77 4.68 4.91 7.67
C PRO A 77 6.06 4.52 8.20
N THR A 78 6.56 5.32 9.14
CA THR A 78 7.85 5.10 9.79
C THR A 78 7.72 4.03 10.88
N LYS A 79 8.82 3.34 11.21
CA LYS A 79 8.85 2.29 12.25
C LYS A 79 8.29 2.77 13.59
N GLU A 80 8.50 4.04 13.93
CA GLU A 80 8.02 4.69 15.15
C GLU A 80 6.48 4.80 15.15
N GLU A 81 5.89 5.30 14.07
CA GLU A 81 4.42 5.40 13.90
C GLU A 81 3.76 4.02 13.97
N LEU A 82 4.38 3.00 13.37
CA LEU A 82 3.92 1.62 13.45
C LEU A 82 3.99 1.05 14.87
N SER A 83 5.00 1.47 15.65
CA SER A 83 5.14 1.06 17.05
C SER A 83 4.16 1.77 17.97
N ALA A 84 3.83 3.04 17.69
CA ALA A 84 2.85 3.82 18.44
C ALA A 84 1.43 3.23 18.35
N ASN A 85 1.10 2.57 17.23
CA ASN A 85 -0.16 1.85 17.06
C ASN A 85 -0.25 0.55 17.88
N LYS A 86 0.83 0.08 18.52
CA LYS A 86 0.79 -1.14 19.32
C LYS A 86 0.11 -0.85 20.65
N PRO A 87 -0.80 -1.72 21.10
CA PRO A 87 -1.41 -1.57 22.42
C PRO A 87 -0.33 -1.64 23.51
N ALA A 88 -0.57 -0.92 24.61
CA ALA A 88 0.30 -0.94 25.77
C ALA A 88 0.42 -2.37 26.34
N ARG A 89 1.60 -2.69 26.89
CA ARG A 89 1.80 -3.98 27.56
C ARG A 89 0.98 -4.00 28.86
N GLY A 90 0.13 -5.01 29.02
CA GLY A 90 -0.68 -5.19 30.22
C GLY A 90 0.06 -5.79 31.43
N TYR A 91 1.39 -5.81 31.40
CA TYR A 91 2.22 -6.35 32.48
C TYR A 91 3.55 -5.59 32.56
N THR A 92 4.16 -5.61 33.74
CA THR A 92 5.52 -5.12 33.99
C THR A 92 6.39 -6.28 34.50
N VAL A 93 7.61 -6.41 33.98
CA VAL A 93 8.54 -7.46 34.41
C VAL A 93 9.21 -7.00 35.71
N ILE A 94 8.92 -7.69 36.82
CA ILE A 94 9.37 -7.32 38.17
C ILE A 94 10.81 -7.82 38.46
N GLY A 95 11.28 -8.86 37.76
CA GLY A 95 12.65 -9.38 37.90
C GLY A 95 12.90 -10.56 36.95
N ARG A 96 14.18 -10.91 36.76
CA ARG A 96 14.58 -12.08 35.97
C ARG A 96 15.25 -13.08 36.90
N LYS A 97 14.69 -14.29 37.01
CA LYS A 97 15.31 -15.37 37.78
C LYS A 97 16.51 -15.86 36.96
N ILE A 98 17.71 -15.78 37.55
CA ILE A 98 18.94 -16.40 37.03
C ILE A 98 18.87 -17.90 37.33
#